data_AF-A0A8B5XGC3-F1
#
_entry.id   AF-A0A8B5XGC3-F1
#
_cell.length_a   1.000
_cell.length_b   1.000
_cell.length_c   1.000
_cell.angle_alpha   90.00
_cell.angle_beta   90.00
_cell.angle_gamma   90.00
#
_symmetry.space_group_name_H-M   'P 1'
#
loop_
_entity.id
_entity.type
_entity.pdbx_description
1 polymer ?
#
loop_
_entity_poly.entity_id
_entity_poly.type
_entity_poly.pdbx_seq_one_letter_code
_entity_poly.pdbx_strand_id
1 'polypeptide(L)'
;MPSDIFLVTDQPGATLMKRFLLLPILALALVATLPAASVTAQDSPDHHPDVVYFDVTGHYVSGEFLDFWHQYGGIVTFGYPLTPVIEQDGRDVQYFERHVLEHHPENPEGHQVLLRRLGAEARDDRDLADRWPFDAHAEDDSLRYFPATQQNLSARFHDYWSQNGGLRIFGYPLSAQFRHHGTRVQFTERAIFEHHPDNPAGWEILFERLGAEAAERDGVDISPKSPDGETPFYNEDLWDDPEPAPAPEPASEPEPEPEPVAEPQPALPAELRIDRIGVRSTFEHLGRTPGGAMADPVGWDNVSWFNEGPRPGEVGNSAVAGHLDRPGGAPAAFWNLRQLTPGDRVSVITEAGEELVFQVTEIEQFHVNNAPTSKIFGRSDERNMNLITCAGNWDHSMGMYDQRLVAYTTLVD
;
A
#
# COMPACT_ATOMS: atom_id res chain seq x y z
N MET A 1 45.45 -8.54 18.78
CA MET A 1 46.84 -8.65 19.30
C MET A 1 47.22 -7.24 19.73
N PRO A 2 47.52 -6.96 21.02
CA PRO A 2 48.20 -7.79 22.03
C PRO A 2 47.21 -8.58 22.93
N SER A 3 47.49 -9.77 23.49
CA SER A 3 48.40 -10.16 24.61
C SER A 3 48.01 -9.44 25.93
N ASP A 4 47.71 -10.04 27.10
CA ASP A 4 48.11 -11.30 27.72
C ASP A 4 47.29 -11.63 29.00
N ILE A 5 46.97 -12.93 29.19
CA ILE A 5 47.29 -13.82 30.35
C ILE A 5 46.58 -13.71 31.73
N PHE A 6 45.83 -14.79 32.00
CA PHE A 6 45.56 -15.64 33.20
C PHE A 6 45.97 -15.28 34.65
N LEU A 7 45.03 -15.56 35.58
CA LEU A 7 45.05 -16.49 36.76
C LEU A 7 44.11 -15.93 37.87
N VAL A 8 42.91 -16.45 38.13
CA VAL A 8 42.48 -17.68 38.84
C VAL A 8 42.62 -17.65 40.38
N THR A 9 41.47 -17.94 41.05
CA THR A 9 41.19 -18.42 42.43
C THR A 9 41.28 -17.45 43.61
N ASP A 10 40.55 -17.58 44.72
CA ASP A 10 39.21 -18.10 45.10
C ASP A 10 39.04 -17.75 46.61
N GLN A 11 37.79 -17.67 47.07
CA GLN A 11 37.29 -17.84 48.46
C GLN A 11 37.44 -16.74 49.56
N PRO A 12 36.55 -16.77 50.60
CA PRO A 12 35.91 -15.62 51.21
C PRO A 12 36.08 -15.53 52.75
N GLY A 13 35.48 -14.53 53.40
CA GLY A 13 35.44 -14.47 54.87
C GLY A 13 34.48 -13.41 55.42
N ALA A 14 33.49 -13.87 56.18
CA ALA A 14 32.46 -13.09 56.87
C ALA A 14 32.89 -12.66 58.29
N THR A 15 32.38 -11.52 58.79
CA THR A 15 32.06 -11.17 60.22
C THR A 15 31.76 -9.64 60.30
N LEU A 16 31.01 -9.01 61.21
CA LEU A 16 29.92 -9.32 62.16
C LEU A 16 29.56 -8.00 62.90
N MET A 17 28.26 -7.70 63.07
CA MET A 17 27.56 -6.91 64.13
C MET A 17 27.96 -5.44 64.48
N LYS A 18 26.95 -4.54 64.53
CA LYS A 18 26.38 -4.02 65.80
C LYS A 18 25.06 -3.23 65.64
N ARG A 19 24.27 -3.30 66.73
CA ARG A 19 22.85 -2.94 66.95
C ARG A 19 22.60 -1.44 67.18
N PHE A 20 21.35 -0.97 66.96
CA PHE A 20 20.60 -0.12 67.90
C PHE A 20 19.07 -0.33 67.77
N LEU A 21 18.38 -0.39 68.91
CA LEU A 21 16.93 -0.56 69.10
C LEU A 21 16.15 0.76 68.86
N LEU A 22 14.87 0.66 68.46
CA LEU A 22 13.70 1.30 69.09
C LEU A 22 12.36 0.80 68.46
N LEU A 23 11.40 0.44 69.32
CA LEU A 23 10.01 -0.03 69.08
C LEU A 23 9.00 1.16 69.10
N PRO A 24 7.67 0.99 68.96
CA PRO A 24 6.87 0.75 67.76
C PRO A 24 5.78 1.85 67.55
N ILE A 25 5.20 2.02 66.34
CA ILE A 25 3.90 2.71 66.20
C ILE A 25 2.98 1.87 65.33
N LEU A 26 1.89 1.44 65.97
CA LEU A 26 0.75 0.74 65.41
C LEU A 26 -0.12 1.76 64.65
N ALA A 27 -0.35 1.54 63.35
CA ALA A 27 -1.49 2.10 62.63
C ALA A 27 -2.07 1.02 61.72
N LEU A 28 -3.24 0.55 62.10
CA LEU A 28 -4.06 -0.39 61.36
C LEU A 28 -4.65 0.33 60.14
N ALA A 29 -4.14 0.03 58.94
CA ALA A 29 -4.79 0.40 57.68
C ALA A 29 -5.50 -0.83 57.10
N LEU A 30 -6.83 -0.76 57.07
CA LEU A 30 -7.71 -1.70 56.40
C LEU A 30 -7.49 -1.56 54.88
N VAL A 31 -6.73 -2.48 54.28
CA VAL A 31 -6.63 -2.56 52.81
C VAL A 31 -7.85 -3.34 52.32
N ALA A 32 -8.85 -2.64 51.81
CA ALA A 32 -9.87 -3.25 50.97
C ALA A 32 -9.19 -3.67 49.65
N THR A 33 -8.96 -4.97 49.49
CA THR A 33 -8.53 -5.54 48.21
C THR A 33 -9.71 -5.51 47.25
N LEU A 34 -9.75 -4.51 46.38
CA LEU A 34 -10.54 -4.63 45.16
C LEU A 34 -9.89 -5.72 44.30
N PRO A 35 -10.65 -6.68 43.75
CA PRO A 35 -10.10 -7.54 42.71
C PRO A 35 -9.74 -6.62 41.55
N ALA A 36 -8.46 -6.60 41.17
CA ALA A 36 -8.06 -6.08 39.88
C ALA A 36 -8.78 -6.95 38.85
N ALA A 37 -9.83 -6.40 38.23
CA ALA A 37 -10.33 -6.94 36.99
C ALA A 37 -9.13 -6.94 36.04
N SER A 38 -8.65 -8.14 35.71
CA SER A 38 -7.75 -8.31 34.58
C SER A 38 -8.51 -7.79 33.36
N VAL A 39 -8.23 -6.55 32.98
CA VAL A 39 -8.52 -6.08 31.63
C VAL A 39 -7.63 -6.94 30.76
N THR A 40 -8.20 -8.01 30.22
CA THR A 40 -7.69 -8.65 29.02
C THR A 40 -7.49 -7.52 28.01
N ALA A 41 -6.26 -7.32 27.57
CA ALA A 41 -6.01 -6.60 26.34
C ALA A 41 -6.90 -7.25 25.27
N GLN A 42 -7.96 -6.56 24.86
CA GLN A 42 -8.60 -6.87 23.60
C GLN A 42 -7.54 -6.53 22.55
N ASP A 43 -7.03 -7.55 21.88
CA ASP A 43 -6.40 -7.42 20.57
C ASP A 43 -7.26 -6.44 19.76
N SER A 44 -6.68 -5.35 19.30
CA SER A 44 -7.28 -4.59 18.21
C SER A 44 -7.15 -5.46 16.97
N PRO A 45 -8.23 -6.06 16.44
CA PRO A 45 -8.12 -6.82 15.22
C PRO A 45 -7.92 -5.82 14.08
N ASP A 46 -6.99 -6.12 13.17
CA ASP A 46 -7.15 -5.67 11.79
C ASP A 46 -8.60 -6.04 11.39
N HIS A 47 -9.41 -5.05 11.02
CA HIS A 47 -10.85 -5.23 10.83
C HIS A 47 -11.22 -6.01 9.55
N HIS A 48 -10.23 -6.57 8.86
CA HIS A 48 -10.39 -7.21 7.57
C HIS A 48 -10.41 -8.73 7.71
N PRO A 49 -11.23 -9.43 6.90
CA PRO A 49 -11.37 -10.87 7.01
C PRO A 49 -10.11 -11.60 6.50
N ASP A 50 -9.64 -12.60 7.23
CA ASP A 50 -8.56 -13.50 6.80
C ASP A 50 -8.98 -14.45 5.66
N VAL A 51 -10.28 -14.51 5.35
CA VAL A 51 -10.87 -15.34 4.30
C VAL A 51 -12.14 -14.70 3.74
N VAL A 52 -12.29 -14.72 2.43
CA VAL A 52 -13.49 -14.25 1.72
C VAL A 52 -13.98 -15.28 0.72
N TYR A 53 -15.29 -15.33 0.51
CA TYR A 53 -15.95 -16.20 -0.45
C TYR A 53 -16.48 -15.42 -1.66
N PHE A 54 -16.15 -15.85 -2.87
CA PHE A 54 -16.63 -15.26 -4.11
C PHE A 54 -17.78 -16.11 -4.66
N ASP A 55 -19.01 -15.61 -4.56
CA ASP A 55 -20.22 -16.31 -5.03
C ASP A 55 -20.27 -16.52 -6.54
N VAL A 56 -19.67 -15.59 -7.30
CA VAL A 56 -19.58 -15.65 -8.76
C VAL A 56 -18.92 -16.94 -9.25
N THR A 57 -17.87 -17.41 -8.55
CA THR A 57 -17.11 -18.62 -8.94
C THR A 57 -17.26 -19.77 -7.96
N GLY A 58 -17.74 -19.51 -6.75
CA GLY A 58 -17.90 -20.48 -5.68
C GLY A 58 -16.58 -20.88 -5.02
N HIS A 59 -15.63 -19.95 -4.90
CA HIS A 59 -14.31 -20.22 -4.32
C HIS A 59 -13.90 -19.18 -3.28
N TYR A 60 -12.94 -19.57 -2.45
CA TYR A 60 -12.44 -18.78 -1.33
C TYR A 60 -11.05 -18.25 -1.63
N VAL A 61 -10.69 -17.12 -1.05
CA VAL A 61 -9.30 -16.66 -0.97
C VAL A 61 -9.00 -16.33 0.48
N SER A 62 -7.84 -16.76 0.99
CA SER A 62 -7.50 -16.65 2.41
C SER A 62 -6.01 -16.39 2.64
N GLY A 63 -5.69 -15.83 3.81
CA GLY A 63 -4.33 -15.63 4.30
C GLY A 63 -3.46 -14.83 3.32
N GLU A 64 -2.19 -15.23 3.17
CA GLU A 64 -1.23 -14.49 2.34
C GLU A 64 -1.65 -14.30 0.88
N PHE A 65 -2.45 -15.23 0.32
CA PHE A 65 -3.00 -15.05 -1.03
C PHE A 65 -4.08 -13.98 -1.07
N LEU A 66 -4.89 -13.84 -0.01
CA LEU A 66 -5.88 -12.77 0.08
C LEU A 66 -5.20 -11.41 0.25
N ASP A 67 -4.22 -11.33 1.15
CA ASP A 67 -3.44 -10.11 1.38
C ASP A 67 -2.74 -9.66 0.10
N PHE A 68 -2.09 -10.60 -0.60
CA PHE A 68 -1.41 -10.32 -1.86
C PHE A 68 -2.39 -9.91 -2.95
N TRP A 69 -3.50 -10.63 -3.09
CA TRP A 69 -4.53 -10.34 -4.07
C TRP A 69 -5.12 -8.94 -3.86
N HIS A 70 -5.46 -8.59 -2.63
CA HIS A 70 -6.01 -7.29 -2.27
C HIS A 70 -4.98 -6.17 -2.50
N GLN A 71 -3.75 -6.35 -2.01
CA GLN A 71 -2.67 -5.35 -2.12
C GLN A 71 -2.33 -4.97 -3.56
N TYR A 72 -2.40 -5.92 -4.51
CA TYR A 72 -1.87 -5.73 -5.87
C TYR A 72 -2.97 -5.62 -6.96
N GLY A 73 -4.18 -5.22 -6.58
CA GLY A 73 -5.21 -4.78 -7.54
C GLY A 73 -6.39 -5.75 -7.72
N GLY A 74 -6.55 -6.71 -6.81
CA GLY A 74 -7.78 -7.49 -6.63
C GLY A 74 -8.37 -8.05 -7.92
N ILE A 75 -9.67 -7.80 -8.13
CA ILE A 75 -10.42 -8.29 -9.29
C ILE A 75 -9.83 -7.77 -10.60
N VAL A 76 -9.32 -6.54 -10.66
CA VAL A 76 -8.80 -5.96 -11.90
C VAL A 76 -7.55 -6.72 -12.36
N THR A 77 -6.61 -6.96 -11.44
CA THR A 77 -5.34 -7.64 -11.73
C THR A 77 -5.49 -9.15 -11.87
N PHE A 78 -6.08 -9.80 -10.88
CA PHE A 78 -6.07 -11.27 -10.78
C PHE A 78 -7.37 -11.89 -11.33
N GLY A 79 -8.48 -11.15 -11.27
CA GLY A 79 -9.82 -11.68 -11.51
C GLY A 79 -10.32 -12.53 -10.35
N TYR A 80 -11.41 -13.24 -10.58
CA TYR A 80 -12.01 -14.10 -9.57
C TYR A 80 -11.18 -15.38 -9.32
N PRO A 81 -11.18 -15.93 -8.09
CA PRO A 81 -10.57 -17.23 -7.84
C PRO A 81 -11.33 -18.34 -8.59
N LEU A 82 -10.60 -19.28 -9.17
CA LEU A 82 -11.16 -20.42 -9.92
C LEU A 82 -11.02 -21.74 -9.16
N THR A 83 -10.25 -21.76 -8.08
CA THR A 83 -9.94 -22.96 -7.30
C THR A 83 -9.83 -22.59 -5.82
N PRO A 84 -9.99 -23.54 -4.88
CA PRO A 84 -9.39 -23.40 -3.57
C PRO A 84 -7.86 -23.43 -3.68
N VAL A 85 -7.17 -23.15 -2.58
CA VAL A 85 -5.73 -23.45 -2.49
C VAL A 85 -5.53 -24.96 -2.64
N ILE A 86 -4.68 -25.36 -3.58
CA ILE A 86 -4.33 -26.76 -3.85
C ILE A 86 -2.82 -26.95 -3.75
N GLU A 87 -2.40 -28.15 -3.37
CA GLU A 87 -0.98 -28.52 -3.44
C GLU A 87 -0.65 -28.94 -4.89
N GLN A 88 0.34 -28.28 -5.50
CA GLN A 88 0.90 -28.66 -6.80
C GLN A 88 2.43 -28.54 -6.74
N ASP A 89 3.12 -29.63 -7.08
CA ASP A 89 4.59 -29.72 -7.05
C ASP A 89 5.24 -29.30 -5.71
N GLY A 90 4.57 -29.61 -4.59
CA GLY A 90 5.03 -29.30 -3.24
C GLY A 90 4.88 -27.82 -2.85
N ARG A 91 4.06 -27.06 -3.60
CA ARG A 91 3.69 -25.68 -3.30
C ARG A 91 2.18 -25.56 -3.14
N ASP A 92 1.78 -24.62 -2.29
CA ASP A 92 0.39 -24.17 -2.29
C ASP A 92 0.19 -23.25 -3.49
N VAL A 93 -0.84 -23.54 -4.28
CA VAL A 93 -1.15 -22.87 -5.54
C VAL A 93 -2.62 -22.52 -5.59
N GLN A 94 -2.94 -21.35 -6.12
CA GLN A 94 -4.31 -20.97 -6.39
C GLN A 94 -4.45 -20.32 -7.77
N TYR A 95 -5.41 -20.83 -8.54
CA TYR A 95 -5.76 -20.32 -9.86
C TYR A 95 -6.80 -19.22 -9.73
N PHE A 96 -6.56 -18.12 -10.42
CA PHE A 96 -7.49 -17.02 -10.64
C PHE A 96 -7.76 -16.89 -12.14
N GLU A 97 -8.73 -16.06 -12.54
CA GLU A 97 -9.06 -15.91 -13.96
C GLU A 97 -7.88 -15.47 -14.82
N ARG A 98 -7.01 -14.58 -14.30
CA ARG A 98 -5.91 -13.98 -15.08
C ARG A 98 -4.53 -14.45 -14.66
N HIS A 99 -4.37 -14.96 -13.44
CA HIS A 99 -3.09 -15.33 -12.87
C HIS A 99 -3.15 -16.62 -12.04
N VAL A 100 -1.99 -17.19 -11.75
CA VAL A 100 -1.82 -18.29 -10.79
C VAL A 100 -0.84 -17.82 -9.72
N LEU A 101 -1.28 -17.86 -8.45
CA LEU A 101 -0.45 -17.54 -7.29
C LEU A 101 0.17 -18.82 -6.73
N GLU A 102 1.44 -18.74 -6.38
CA GLU A 102 2.25 -19.82 -5.81
C GLU A 102 2.87 -19.33 -4.50
N HIS A 103 2.80 -20.13 -3.45
CA HIS A 103 3.48 -19.86 -2.18
C HIS A 103 4.85 -20.54 -2.16
N HIS A 104 5.87 -19.74 -1.85
CA HIS A 104 7.30 -20.08 -1.81
C HIS A 104 7.86 -19.82 -0.41
N PRO A 105 7.67 -20.75 0.54
CA PRO A 105 8.10 -20.56 1.93
C PRO A 105 9.63 -20.40 2.08
N GLU A 106 10.40 -20.78 1.06
CA GLU A 106 11.84 -20.59 1.00
C GLU A 106 12.28 -19.12 0.83
N ASN A 107 11.37 -18.25 0.38
CA ASN A 107 11.67 -16.84 0.17
C ASN A 107 11.57 -16.04 1.47
N PRO A 108 12.24 -14.88 1.55
CA PRO A 108 12.05 -13.96 2.67
C PRO A 108 10.58 -13.57 2.86
N GLU A 109 10.22 -13.26 4.10
CA GLU A 109 8.90 -12.73 4.45
C GLU A 109 8.51 -11.56 3.54
N GLY A 110 7.25 -11.54 3.11
CA GLY A 110 6.73 -10.58 2.11
C GLY A 110 7.11 -10.89 0.65
N HIS A 111 7.88 -11.95 0.38
CA HIS A 111 8.25 -12.40 -0.98
C HIS A 111 7.88 -13.86 -1.26
N GLN A 112 7.06 -14.44 -0.39
CA GLN A 112 6.67 -15.85 -0.48
C GLN A 112 5.57 -16.06 -1.53
N VAL A 113 4.68 -15.09 -1.77
CA VAL A 113 3.71 -15.19 -2.86
C VAL A 113 4.33 -14.71 -4.17
N LEU A 114 4.42 -15.61 -5.15
CA LEU A 114 4.86 -15.32 -6.51
C LEU A 114 3.77 -15.67 -7.52
N LEU A 115 3.83 -15.04 -8.70
CA LEU A 115 2.97 -15.40 -9.81
C LEU A 115 3.72 -16.30 -10.80
N ARG A 116 3.01 -17.33 -11.27
CA ARG A 116 3.44 -18.15 -12.39
C ARG A 116 3.65 -17.28 -13.65
N ARG A 117 4.63 -17.64 -14.47
CA ARG A 117 5.02 -16.88 -15.67
C ARG A 117 4.11 -17.19 -16.87
N LEU A 118 2.80 -16.98 -16.70
CA LEU A 118 1.80 -17.40 -17.68
C LEU A 118 1.96 -16.69 -19.03
N GLY A 119 2.40 -15.43 -19.06
CA GLY A 119 2.67 -14.74 -20.31
C GLY A 119 3.85 -15.34 -21.10
N ALA A 120 4.88 -15.83 -20.40
CA ALA A 120 5.97 -16.59 -21.02
C ALA A 120 5.47 -17.96 -21.52
N GLU A 121 4.67 -18.65 -20.72
CA GLU A 121 4.09 -19.94 -21.12
C GLU A 121 3.18 -19.81 -22.35
N ALA A 122 2.31 -18.80 -22.40
CA ALA A 122 1.44 -18.55 -23.55
C ALA A 122 2.21 -18.20 -24.83
N ARG A 123 3.40 -17.61 -24.69
CA ARG A 123 4.29 -17.31 -25.82
C ARG A 123 4.99 -18.57 -26.35
N ASP A 124 5.37 -19.48 -25.46
CA ASP A 124 6.15 -20.68 -25.81
C ASP A 124 5.26 -21.88 -26.16
N ASP A 125 4.02 -21.89 -25.68
CA ASP A 125 3.00 -22.88 -26.04
C ASP A 125 2.57 -22.66 -27.49
N ARG A 126 2.75 -23.67 -28.34
CA ARG A 126 2.48 -23.55 -29.77
C ARG A 126 1.00 -23.30 -30.09
N ASP A 127 0.09 -23.92 -29.34
CA ASP A 127 -1.34 -23.80 -29.59
C ASP A 127 -1.86 -22.41 -29.19
N LEU A 128 -1.25 -21.81 -28.16
CA LEU A 128 -1.51 -20.43 -27.77
C LEU A 128 -0.76 -19.41 -28.64
N ALA A 129 0.50 -19.68 -28.98
CA ALA A 129 1.37 -18.79 -29.74
C ALA A 129 0.90 -18.58 -31.19
N ASP A 130 0.34 -19.61 -31.82
CA ASP A 130 -0.20 -19.51 -33.19
C ASP A 130 -1.37 -18.49 -33.30
N ARG A 131 -1.95 -18.04 -32.16
CA ARG A 131 -2.96 -16.96 -32.08
C ARG A 131 -2.35 -15.57 -32.28
N TRP A 132 -1.05 -15.40 -32.04
CA TRP A 132 -0.43 -14.09 -31.87
C TRP A 132 0.55 -13.76 -32.98
N PRO A 133 0.34 -12.67 -33.73
CA PRO A 133 1.31 -12.20 -34.71
C PRO A 133 2.47 -11.51 -33.99
N PHE A 134 3.47 -12.30 -33.55
CA PHE A 134 4.73 -11.78 -33.02
C PHE A 134 5.61 -11.18 -34.13
N ASP A 135 5.07 -10.23 -34.89
CA ASP A 135 5.81 -9.45 -35.87
C ASP A 135 6.37 -8.16 -35.26
N ALA A 136 7.47 -7.69 -35.85
CA ALA A 136 8.41 -6.76 -35.23
C ALA A 136 7.96 -5.29 -35.21
N HIS A 137 8.27 -4.65 -34.07
CA HIS A 137 8.47 -3.22 -33.78
C HIS A 137 7.43 -2.20 -34.28
N ALA A 138 6.71 -1.60 -33.34
CA ALA A 138 6.30 -0.20 -33.46
C ALA A 138 7.46 0.69 -32.96
N GLU A 139 8.02 1.53 -33.84
CA GLU A 139 8.96 2.60 -33.50
C GLU A 139 8.18 3.74 -32.83
N ASP A 140 8.42 3.97 -31.54
CA ASP A 140 7.96 5.16 -30.83
C ASP A 140 9.00 5.51 -29.76
N ASP A 141 9.43 6.77 -29.69
CA ASP A 141 10.45 7.24 -28.74
C ASP A 141 9.87 7.46 -27.33
N SER A 142 8.56 7.27 -27.14
CA SER A 142 7.89 7.22 -25.83
C SER A 142 7.96 5.85 -25.13
N LEU A 143 8.69 4.90 -25.72
CA LEU A 143 8.82 3.53 -25.24
C LEU A 143 9.88 3.38 -24.16
N ARG A 144 9.57 2.67 -23.07
CA ARG A 144 10.57 2.30 -22.06
C ARG A 144 11.27 1.01 -22.46
N TYR A 145 12.59 1.07 -22.67
CA TYR A 145 13.42 -0.10 -23.03
C TYR A 145 13.88 -0.91 -21.82
N PHE A 146 13.81 -2.24 -21.94
CA PHE A 146 14.23 -3.22 -20.95
C PHE A 146 15.39 -4.06 -21.49
N PRO A 147 16.65 -3.82 -21.05
CA PRO A 147 17.82 -4.52 -21.55
C PRO A 147 17.79 -6.03 -21.34
N ALA A 148 17.13 -6.51 -20.29
CA ALA A 148 17.05 -7.93 -19.94
C ALA A 148 16.36 -8.79 -21.01
N THR A 149 15.32 -8.25 -21.65
CA THR A 149 14.55 -8.95 -22.68
C THR A 149 14.71 -8.37 -24.07
N GLN A 150 15.39 -7.22 -24.18
CA GLN A 150 15.51 -6.42 -25.39
C GLN A 150 14.15 -5.99 -25.95
N GLN A 151 13.16 -5.83 -25.07
CA GLN A 151 11.82 -5.39 -25.40
C GLN A 151 11.52 -4.01 -24.81
N ASN A 152 10.46 -3.41 -25.30
CA ASN A 152 9.93 -2.14 -24.83
C ASN A 152 8.60 -2.35 -24.12
N LEU A 153 8.17 -1.45 -23.24
CA LEU A 153 6.76 -1.25 -22.92
C LEU A 153 6.25 0.04 -23.57
N SER A 154 5.05 0.01 -24.14
CA SER A 154 4.39 1.22 -24.63
C SER A 154 4.04 2.15 -23.48
N ALA A 155 4.05 3.48 -23.70
CA ALA A 155 3.86 4.45 -22.62
C ALA A 155 2.68 4.12 -21.70
N ARG A 156 1.49 3.86 -22.27
CA ARG A 156 0.30 3.51 -21.48
C ARG A 156 0.43 2.18 -20.72
N PHE A 157 1.02 1.15 -21.33
CA PHE A 157 1.25 -0.12 -20.64
C PHE A 157 2.36 -0.04 -19.60
N HIS A 158 3.40 0.76 -19.86
CA HIS A 158 4.45 1.07 -18.90
C HIS A 158 3.89 1.81 -17.68
N ASP A 159 3.03 2.81 -17.89
CA ASP A 159 2.40 3.56 -16.80
C ASP A 159 1.60 2.63 -15.90
N TYR A 160 0.72 1.80 -16.49
CA TYR A 160 -0.03 0.81 -15.72
C TYR A 160 0.92 -0.18 -15.02
N TRP A 161 1.87 -0.77 -15.75
CA TRP A 161 2.84 -1.72 -15.22
C TRP A 161 3.58 -1.15 -14.01
N SER A 162 4.07 0.09 -14.10
CA SER A 162 4.83 0.74 -13.03
C SER A 162 3.99 1.05 -11.79
N GLN A 163 2.71 1.39 -11.98
CA GLN A 163 1.78 1.73 -10.89
C GLN A 163 1.15 0.51 -10.21
N ASN A 164 1.14 -0.65 -10.87
CA ASN A 164 0.39 -1.83 -10.43
C ASN A 164 1.31 -3.03 -10.09
N GLY A 165 2.52 -2.76 -9.62
CA GLY A 165 3.43 -3.78 -9.07
C GLY A 165 4.54 -4.28 -10.00
N GLY A 166 4.68 -3.72 -11.20
CA GLY A 166 5.87 -3.81 -12.03
C GLY A 166 6.39 -5.24 -12.25
N LEU A 167 7.68 -5.45 -11.99
CA LEU A 167 8.31 -6.77 -12.17
C LEU A 167 7.71 -7.85 -11.27
N ARG A 168 7.23 -7.48 -10.07
CA ARG A 168 6.67 -8.43 -9.11
C ARG A 168 5.42 -9.08 -9.69
N ILE A 169 4.52 -8.27 -10.25
CA ILE A 169 3.21 -8.73 -10.73
C ILE A 169 3.27 -9.16 -12.19
N PHE A 170 3.91 -8.40 -13.06
CA PHE A 170 3.85 -8.64 -14.50
C PHE A 170 5.16 -9.19 -15.08
N GLY A 171 6.28 -8.97 -14.38
CA GLY A 171 7.61 -9.32 -14.88
C GLY A 171 8.03 -8.46 -16.08
N TYR A 172 9.08 -8.88 -16.78
CA TYR A 172 9.62 -8.14 -17.91
C TYR A 172 8.70 -8.20 -19.16
N PRO A 173 8.71 -7.18 -20.02
CA PRO A 173 8.06 -7.29 -21.33
C PRO A 173 8.72 -8.38 -22.18
N LEU A 174 7.90 -9.18 -22.86
CA LEU A 174 8.34 -10.23 -23.77
C LEU A 174 8.10 -9.87 -25.24
N SER A 175 7.23 -8.91 -25.53
CA SER A 175 7.00 -8.44 -26.91
C SER A 175 7.01 -6.91 -26.99
N ALA A 176 7.14 -6.38 -28.20
CA ALA A 176 6.64 -5.06 -28.51
C ALA A 176 5.10 -5.04 -28.44
N GLN A 177 4.50 -3.85 -28.37
CA GLN A 177 3.05 -3.71 -28.53
C GLN A 177 2.66 -4.03 -29.98
N PHE A 178 1.58 -4.79 -30.15
CA PHE A 178 0.98 -5.05 -31.46
C PHE A 178 -0.55 -4.99 -31.38
N ARG A 179 -1.24 -5.22 -32.51
CA ARG A 179 -2.71 -5.30 -32.53
C ARG A 179 -3.17 -6.73 -32.74
N HIS A 180 -4.11 -7.17 -31.92
CA HIS A 180 -4.82 -8.43 -32.06
C HIS A 180 -6.33 -8.14 -32.09
N HIS A 181 -7.02 -8.53 -33.17
CA HIS A 181 -8.44 -8.23 -33.40
C HIS A 181 -8.87 -6.77 -33.17
N GLY A 182 -7.98 -5.81 -33.42
CA GLY A 182 -8.22 -4.38 -33.22
C GLY A 182 -7.83 -3.86 -31.83
N THR A 183 -7.69 -4.73 -30.83
CA THR A 183 -7.18 -4.42 -29.50
C THR A 183 -5.67 -4.26 -29.52
N ARG A 184 -5.13 -3.27 -28.80
CA ARG A 184 -3.68 -3.16 -28.60
C ARG A 184 -3.29 -4.12 -27.49
N VAL A 185 -2.29 -4.95 -27.75
CA VAL A 185 -1.85 -6.00 -26.83
C VAL A 185 -0.34 -5.99 -26.65
N GLN A 186 0.13 -6.46 -25.49
CA GLN A 186 1.55 -6.58 -25.21
C GLN A 186 1.84 -7.69 -24.20
N PHE A 187 2.82 -8.55 -24.49
CA PHE A 187 3.21 -9.64 -23.62
C PHE A 187 4.19 -9.17 -22.55
N THR A 188 3.98 -9.66 -21.33
CA THR A 188 4.93 -9.64 -20.22
C THR A 188 5.19 -11.08 -19.77
N GLU A 189 6.12 -11.30 -18.85
CA GLU A 189 6.43 -12.64 -18.35
C GLU A 189 5.23 -13.31 -17.68
N ARG A 190 4.34 -12.54 -17.05
CA ARG A 190 3.25 -13.08 -16.22
C ARG A 190 1.85 -12.81 -16.77
N ALA A 191 1.70 -11.84 -17.67
CA ALA A 191 0.42 -11.46 -18.25
C ALA A 191 0.52 -11.05 -19.73
N ILE A 192 -0.62 -11.04 -20.43
CA ILE A 192 -0.79 -10.35 -21.71
C ILE A 192 -1.69 -9.15 -21.45
N PHE A 193 -1.16 -7.95 -21.65
CA PHE A 193 -1.88 -6.69 -21.46
C PHE A 193 -2.78 -6.44 -22.66
N GLU A 194 -3.97 -5.95 -22.41
CA GLU A 194 -4.94 -5.51 -23.40
C GLU A 194 -5.40 -4.09 -23.10
N HIS A 195 -5.43 -3.24 -24.12
CA HIS A 195 -5.92 -1.88 -23.97
C HIS A 195 -7.33 -1.70 -24.55
N HIS A 196 -8.27 -1.40 -23.65
CA HIS A 196 -9.70 -1.20 -23.87
C HIS A 196 -10.08 0.27 -23.58
N PRO A 197 -9.84 1.20 -24.52
CA PRO A 197 -10.04 2.64 -24.29
C PRO A 197 -11.49 3.05 -24.02
N ASP A 198 -12.44 2.20 -24.38
CA ASP A 198 -13.87 2.46 -24.21
C ASP A 198 -14.39 2.03 -22.82
N ASN A 199 -13.54 1.40 -22.01
CA ASN A 199 -13.86 1.06 -20.63
C ASN A 199 -13.77 2.30 -19.72
N PRO A 200 -14.44 2.28 -18.54
CA PRO A 200 -14.27 3.30 -17.52
C PRO A 200 -12.81 3.46 -17.08
N ALA A 201 -12.48 4.63 -16.54
CA ALA A 201 -11.18 4.89 -15.93
C ALA A 201 -10.86 3.84 -14.86
N GLY A 202 -9.65 3.29 -14.91
CA GLY A 202 -9.20 2.17 -14.06
C GLY A 202 -9.43 0.79 -14.67
N TRP A 203 -10.18 0.69 -15.78
CA TRP A 203 -10.49 -0.57 -16.47
C TRP A 203 -10.00 -0.60 -17.92
N GLU A 204 -9.22 0.40 -18.34
CA GLU A 204 -8.72 0.48 -19.72
C GLU A 204 -7.57 -0.48 -19.99
N ILE A 205 -6.88 -0.95 -18.95
CA ILE A 205 -5.92 -2.06 -19.08
C ILE A 205 -6.52 -3.28 -18.40
N LEU A 206 -6.73 -4.33 -19.19
CA LEU A 206 -7.12 -5.64 -18.70
C LEU A 206 -6.05 -6.66 -19.11
N PHE A 207 -6.18 -7.88 -18.61
CA PHE A 207 -5.32 -8.98 -18.99
C PHE A 207 -6.14 -10.13 -19.56
N GLU A 208 -5.52 -10.82 -20.51
CA GLU A 208 -6.02 -12.12 -20.96
C GLU A 208 -6.22 -13.07 -19.77
N ARG A 209 -7.19 -13.96 -19.92
CA ARG A 209 -7.60 -14.91 -18.86
C ARG A 209 -6.66 -16.12 -18.78
N LEU A 210 -5.36 -15.86 -18.73
CA LEU A 210 -4.34 -16.91 -18.78
C LEU A 210 -4.39 -17.85 -17.58
N GLY A 211 -4.90 -17.41 -16.43
CA GLY A 211 -5.08 -18.29 -15.28
C GLY A 211 -6.20 -19.32 -15.51
N ALA A 212 -7.28 -18.93 -16.20
CA ALA A 212 -8.33 -19.86 -16.63
C ALA A 212 -7.80 -20.86 -17.67
N GLU A 213 -7.01 -20.40 -18.64
CA GLU A 213 -6.36 -21.28 -19.64
C GLU A 213 -5.38 -22.25 -18.97
N ALA A 214 -4.61 -21.77 -17.99
CA ALA A 214 -3.71 -22.61 -17.20
C ALA A 214 -4.47 -23.66 -16.38
N ALA A 215 -5.62 -23.31 -15.79
CA ALA A 215 -6.45 -24.24 -15.05
C ALA A 215 -6.96 -25.39 -15.95
N GLU A 216 -7.40 -25.06 -17.17
CA GLU A 216 -7.82 -26.08 -18.15
C GLU A 216 -6.65 -26.96 -18.58
N ARG A 217 -5.51 -26.36 -18.91
CA ARG A 217 -4.30 -27.09 -19.35
C ARG A 217 -3.75 -28.02 -18.28
N ASP A 218 -3.73 -27.56 -17.03
CA ASP A 218 -3.23 -28.33 -15.89
C ASP A 218 -4.28 -29.31 -15.35
N GLY A 219 -5.52 -29.24 -15.84
CA GLY A 219 -6.60 -30.18 -15.53
C GLY A 219 -7.13 -30.07 -14.09
N VAL A 220 -7.11 -28.87 -13.51
CA VAL A 220 -7.54 -28.65 -12.13
C VAL A 220 -9.07 -28.56 -12.02
N ASP A 221 -9.64 -29.03 -10.91
CA ASP A 221 -11.08 -28.96 -10.66
C ASP A 221 -11.49 -27.53 -10.27
N ILE A 222 -12.15 -26.83 -11.19
CA ILE A 222 -12.70 -25.49 -10.97
C ILE A 222 -14.16 -25.49 -10.51
N SER A 223 -14.74 -26.65 -10.20
CA SER A 223 -16.14 -26.76 -9.81
C SER A 223 -16.42 -25.94 -8.54
N PRO A 224 -17.51 -25.15 -8.52
CA PRO A 224 -17.84 -24.29 -7.38
C PRO A 224 -18.00 -25.11 -6.11
N LYS A 225 -17.48 -24.57 -5.00
CA LYS A 225 -17.70 -25.09 -3.65
C LYS A 225 -18.81 -24.28 -2.99
N SER A 226 -19.64 -24.94 -2.19
CA SER A 226 -20.69 -24.23 -1.44
C SER A 226 -20.08 -23.37 -0.34
N PRO A 227 -20.70 -22.23 0.01
CA PRO A 227 -20.30 -21.45 1.17
C PRO A 227 -20.49 -22.28 2.44
N ASP A 228 -19.56 -22.15 3.38
CA ASP A 228 -19.62 -22.80 4.70
C ASP A 228 -20.65 -22.15 5.64
N GLY A 229 -21.10 -20.94 5.30
CA GLY A 229 -22.07 -20.15 6.06
C GLY A 229 -21.46 -19.28 7.16
N GLU A 230 -20.15 -19.35 7.37
CA GLU A 230 -19.40 -18.56 8.35
C GLU A 230 -18.53 -17.50 7.67
N THR A 231 -17.99 -17.82 6.49
CA THR A 231 -17.13 -16.93 5.72
C THR A 231 -17.92 -15.78 5.08
N PRO A 232 -17.45 -14.53 5.18
CA PRO A 232 -18.09 -13.40 4.50
C PRO A 232 -17.99 -13.52 2.97
N PHE A 233 -19.06 -13.12 2.28
CA PHE A 233 -19.04 -12.93 0.83
C PHE A 233 -18.18 -11.73 0.48
N TYR A 234 -17.36 -11.85 -0.57
CA TYR A 234 -16.53 -10.75 -1.06
C TYR A 234 -17.39 -9.52 -1.38
N ASN A 235 -16.96 -8.40 -0.83
CA ASN A 235 -17.40 -7.05 -1.17
C ASN A 235 -16.16 -6.13 -1.08
N GLU A 236 -16.09 -5.11 -1.94
CA GLU A 236 -15.00 -4.12 -1.91
C GLU A 236 -14.93 -3.42 -0.55
N ASP A 237 -16.08 -3.16 0.08
CA ASP A 237 -16.18 -2.49 1.38
C ASP A 237 -15.64 -3.32 2.57
N LEU A 238 -15.27 -4.61 2.37
CA LEU A 238 -14.69 -5.42 3.45
C LEU A 238 -13.33 -4.90 3.94
N TRP A 239 -12.69 -4.08 3.11
CA TRP A 239 -11.43 -3.42 3.43
C TRP A 239 -11.58 -1.96 3.84
N ASP A 240 -12.82 -1.47 3.93
CA ASP A 240 -13.13 -0.16 4.49
C ASP A 240 -13.35 -0.27 6.01
N ASP A 241 -13.06 0.81 6.74
CA ASP A 241 -13.40 0.89 8.16
C ASP A 241 -14.92 0.76 8.33
N PRO A 242 -15.43 -0.06 9.27
CA PRO A 242 -16.87 -0.19 9.47
C PRO A 242 -17.48 1.18 9.77
N GLU A 243 -18.51 1.54 9.01
CA GLU A 243 -19.30 2.75 9.26
C GLU A 243 -19.79 2.70 10.73
N PRO A 244 -19.62 3.78 11.52
CA PRO A 244 -20.01 3.78 12.93
C PRO A 244 -21.49 3.42 13.04
N ALA A 245 -21.80 2.42 13.87
CA ALA A 245 -23.16 1.91 14.04
C ALA A 245 -24.14 3.05 14.36
N PRO A 246 -25.36 3.05 13.77
CA PRO A 246 -26.34 4.07 14.07
C PRO A 246 -26.65 4.07 15.57
N ALA A 247 -26.58 5.25 16.19
CA ALA A 247 -26.89 5.42 17.60
C ALA A 247 -28.33 4.93 17.89
N PRO A 248 -28.59 4.32 19.07
CA PRO A 248 -29.91 3.82 19.42
C PRO A 248 -30.95 4.95 19.40
N GLU A 249 -32.11 4.70 18.80
CA GLU A 249 -33.22 5.67 18.74
C GLU A 249 -33.58 6.17 20.17
N PRO A 250 -33.59 7.49 20.42
CA PRO A 250 -33.93 8.02 21.72
C PRO A 250 -35.42 7.84 22.01
N ALA A 251 -35.72 7.35 23.21
CA ALA A 251 -37.05 7.37 23.77
C ALA A 251 -37.49 8.81 24.04
N SER A 252 -38.52 9.27 23.32
CA SER A 252 -39.32 10.49 23.57
C SER A 252 -38.54 11.66 24.19
N GLU A 253 -37.90 12.46 23.33
CA GLU A 253 -37.02 13.55 23.73
C GLU A 253 -37.79 14.84 24.11
N PRO A 254 -37.36 15.56 25.17
CA PRO A 254 -37.73 16.95 25.40
C PRO A 254 -37.06 17.88 24.36
N GLU A 255 -37.51 19.13 24.31
CA GLU A 255 -37.16 20.18 23.33
C GLU A 255 -35.67 20.21 22.88
N PRO A 256 -35.39 20.29 21.56
CA PRO A 256 -34.06 20.06 21.01
C PRO A 256 -33.05 21.12 21.48
N GLU A 257 -31.93 20.64 22.00
CA GLU A 257 -30.71 21.43 22.20
C GLU A 257 -30.13 21.76 20.80
N PRO A 258 -29.60 22.98 20.57
CA PRO A 258 -29.13 23.37 19.24
C PRO A 258 -28.00 22.45 18.76
N GLU A 259 -28.16 21.89 17.55
CA GLU A 259 -27.12 21.08 16.90
C GLU A 259 -25.79 21.84 16.82
N PRO A 260 -24.65 21.18 17.09
CA PRO A 260 -23.35 21.81 16.86
C PRO A 260 -23.23 22.14 15.38
N VAL A 261 -23.05 23.43 15.08
CA VAL A 261 -22.80 23.93 13.72
C VAL A 261 -21.57 23.20 13.19
N ALA A 262 -21.74 22.41 12.12
CA ALA A 262 -20.62 21.80 11.41
C ALA A 262 -19.60 22.89 11.05
N GLU A 263 -18.36 22.72 11.48
CA GLU A 263 -17.33 23.69 11.17
C GLU A 263 -17.17 23.82 9.64
N PRO A 264 -16.98 25.05 9.13
CA PRO A 264 -16.82 25.25 7.70
C PRO A 264 -15.60 24.47 7.20
N GLN A 265 -15.80 23.64 6.18
CA GLN A 265 -14.70 22.91 5.53
C GLN A 265 -13.75 23.88 4.82
N PRO A 266 -12.42 23.65 4.90
CA PRO A 266 -11.46 24.42 4.11
C PRO A 266 -11.74 24.34 2.61
N ALA A 267 -11.48 25.45 1.92
CA ALA A 267 -11.46 25.47 0.46
C ALA A 267 -10.35 24.55 -0.10
N LEU A 268 -10.49 24.14 -1.35
CA LEU A 268 -9.53 23.24 -2.00
C LEU A 268 -8.12 23.86 -1.99
N PRO A 269 -7.06 23.05 -1.82
CA PRO A 269 -5.69 23.55 -1.85
C PRO A 269 -5.30 23.92 -3.29
N ALA A 270 -4.68 25.09 -3.47
CA ALA A 270 -4.29 25.61 -4.79
C ALA A 270 -2.76 25.73 -4.93
N GLU A 271 -2.07 26.23 -3.90
CA GLU A 271 -0.62 26.44 -3.93
C GLU A 271 0.04 25.98 -2.61
N LEU A 272 1.16 25.27 -2.71
CA LEU A 272 2.03 24.92 -1.59
C LEU A 272 3.26 25.83 -1.58
N ARG A 273 3.61 26.40 -0.42
CA ARG A 273 4.83 27.18 -0.20
C ARG A 273 5.64 26.63 0.96
N ILE A 274 6.94 26.46 0.72
CA ILE A 274 7.91 26.09 1.76
C ILE A 274 9.19 26.91 1.53
N ASP A 275 9.19 28.13 2.06
CA ASP A 275 10.25 29.12 1.83
C ASP A 275 11.64 28.60 2.19
N ARG A 276 11.72 27.83 3.28
CA ARG A 276 12.95 27.21 3.80
C ARG A 276 13.74 26.44 2.74
N ILE A 277 13.02 25.78 1.81
CA ILE A 277 13.57 24.91 0.78
C ILE A 277 13.23 25.40 -0.64
N GLY A 278 12.65 26.60 -0.76
CA GLY A 278 12.33 27.23 -2.04
C GLY A 278 11.19 26.58 -2.81
N VAL A 279 10.30 25.84 -2.14
CA VAL A 279 9.14 25.21 -2.80
C VAL A 279 8.06 26.24 -3.00
N ARG A 280 7.61 26.38 -4.25
CA ARG A 280 6.39 27.07 -4.63
C ARG A 280 5.72 26.25 -5.73
N SER A 281 4.69 25.50 -5.37
CA SER A 281 4.14 24.42 -6.19
C SER A 281 2.61 24.51 -6.31
N THR A 282 2.08 24.08 -7.44
CA THR A 282 0.62 24.00 -7.65
C THR A 282 0.10 22.65 -7.19
N PHE A 283 -1.08 22.63 -6.59
CA PHE A 283 -1.77 21.40 -6.23
C PHE A 283 -2.49 20.78 -7.43
N GLU A 284 -2.24 19.50 -7.62
CA GLU A 284 -3.13 18.56 -8.32
C GLU A 284 -3.98 17.84 -7.27
N HIS A 285 -5.21 17.43 -7.62
CA HIS A 285 -6.11 16.71 -6.71
C HIS A 285 -6.31 15.30 -7.23
N LEU A 286 -5.51 14.36 -6.73
CA LEU A 286 -5.45 13.01 -7.25
C LEU A 286 -5.86 12.01 -6.16
N GLY A 287 -6.58 10.97 -6.55
CA GLY A 287 -6.97 9.88 -5.65
C GLY A 287 -5.93 8.76 -5.69
N ARG A 288 -6.41 7.53 -5.64
CA ARG A 288 -5.58 6.35 -5.87
C ARG A 288 -5.32 6.12 -7.34
N THR A 289 -4.16 5.52 -7.64
CA THR A 289 -3.95 4.82 -8.90
C THR A 289 -4.87 3.60 -8.95
N PRO A 290 -5.07 2.99 -10.13
CA PRO A 290 -5.82 1.72 -10.23
C PRO A 290 -5.27 0.60 -9.33
N GLY A 291 -4.00 0.70 -8.91
CA GLY A 291 -3.35 -0.26 -8.01
C GLY A 291 -3.52 0.05 -6.53
N GLY A 292 -4.41 1.00 -6.18
CA GLY A 292 -4.72 1.37 -4.79
C GLY A 292 -3.69 2.27 -4.10
N ALA A 293 -2.54 2.53 -4.75
CA ALA A 293 -1.52 3.43 -4.24
C ALA A 293 -1.94 4.90 -4.40
N MET A 294 -1.49 5.79 -3.52
CA MET A 294 -1.66 7.24 -3.71
C MET A 294 -1.01 7.67 -5.03
N ALA A 295 -1.73 8.43 -5.86
CA ALA A 295 -1.20 8.91 -7.13
C ALA A 295 -0.17 10.05 -6.94
N ASP A 296 0.99 9.87 -7.57
CA ASP A 296 2.01 10.92 -7.68
C ASP A 296 1.52 12.06 -8.61
N PRO A 297 1.97 13.31 -8.39
CA PRO A 297 1.62 14.42 -9.27
C PRO A 297 2.11 14.16 -10.71
N VAL A 298 1.35 14.58 -11.71
CA VAL A 298 1.73 14.49 -13.13
C VAL A 298 2.86 15.48 -13.43
N GLY A 299 2.79 16.68 -12.86
CA GLY A 299 3.82 17.70 -13.01
C GLY A 299 5.03 17.47 -12.09
N TRP A 300 6.25 17.48 -12.65
CA TRP A 300 7.50 17.37 -11.88
C TRP A 300 7.69 18.48 -10.84
N ASP A 301 7.13 19.66 -11.08
CA ASP A 301 7.21 20.82 -10.18
C ASP A 301 5.90 21.02 -9.38
N ASN A 302 4.92 20.12 -9.56
CA ASN A 302 3.63 20.12 -8.86
C ASN A 302 3.68 19.20 -7.63
N VAL A 303 2.67 19.35 -6.78
CA VAL A 303 2.35 18.43 -5.68
C VAL A 303 0.93 17.90 -5.89
N SER A 304 0.64 16.69 -5.41
CA SER A 304 -0.71 16.14 -5.42
C SER A 304 -1.24 16.02 -4.00
N TRP A 305 -2.44 16.56 -3.75
CA TRP A 305 -3.21 16.23 -2.56
C TRP A 305 -3.99 14.93 -2.82
N PHE A 306 -3.98 14.03 -1.83
CA PHE A 306 -4.78 12.81 -1.85
C PHE A 306 -6.27 13.13 -1.62
N ASN A 307 -7.03 13.22 -2.71
CA ASN A 307 -8.38 13.80 -2.69
C ASN A 307 -9.47 12.92 -2.05
N GLU A 308 -9.14 11.66 -1.74
CA GLU A 308 -9.97 10.74 -0.96
C GLU A 308 -9.77 10.91 0.57
N GLY A 309 -8.75 11.67 0.99
CA GLY A 309 -8.46 11.97 2.39
C GLY A 309 -8.94 13.35 2.84
N PRO A 310 -8.65 13.74 4.10
CA PRO A 310 -8.95 15.08 4.61
C PRO A 310 -8.28 16.17 3.76
N ARG A 311 -8.94 17.31 3.58
CA ARG A 311 -8.31 18.48 2.96
C ARG A 311 -7.24 19.06 3.88
N PRO A 312 -6.19 19.72 3.35
CA PRO A 312 -5.33 20.54 4.20
C PRO A 312 -6.16 21.53 5.01
N GLY A 313 -6.08 21.43 6.33
CA GLY A 313 -6.79 22.26 7.29
C GLY A 313 -8.03 21.60 7.88
N GLU A 314 -8.47 20.47 7.35
CA GLU A 314 -9.52 19.64 7.94
C GLU A 314 -8.95 18.79 9.08
N VAL A 315 -9.80 18.37 10.01
CA VAL A 315 -9.41 17.42 11.07
C VAL A 315 -9.06 16.09 10.41
N GLY A 316 -7.88 15.55 10.73
CA GLY A 316 -7.35 14.33 10.15
C GLY A 316 -5.92 14.49 9.61
N ASN A 317 -5.45 13.47 8.89
CA ASN A 317 -4.15 13.47 8.23
C ASN A 317 -4.32 13.70 6.73
N SER A 318 -4.21 14.95 6.28
CA SER A 318 -4.12 15.25 4.85
C SER A 318 -2.79 14.75 4.29
N ALA A 319 -2.78 14.11 3.12
CA ALA A 319 -1.54 13.62 2.49
C ALA A 319 -1.22 14.38 1.20
N VAL A 320 0.04 14.77 1.03
CA VAL A 320 0.53 15.52 -0.13
C VAL A 320 1.80 14.87 -0.67
N ALA A 321 1.76 14.38 -1.91
CA ALA A 321 2.92 13.80 -2.58
C ALA A 321 3.62 14.81 -3.49
N GLY A 322 4.93 14.64 -3.65
CA GLY A 322 5.74 15.39 -4.60
C GLY A 322 6.96 14.62 -5.05
N HIS A 323 7.34 14.78 -6.31
CA HIS A 323 8.50 14.11 -6.89
C HIS A 323 9.79 14.53 -6.19
N LEU A 324 10.66 13.55 -5.92
CA LEU A 324 12.02 13.83 -5.46
C LEU A 324 12.84 14.43 -6.61
N ASP A 325 12.90 13.70 -7.72
CA ASP A 325 13.70 14.04 -8.89
C ASP A 325 12.98 13.69 -10.21
N ARG A 326 13.62 14.08 -11.30
CA ARG A 326 13.20 13.81 -12.68
C ARG A 326 14.07 12.71 -13.28
N PRO A 327 13.65 12.08 -14.39
CA PRO A 327 14.54 11.21 -15.16
C PRO A 327 15.87 11.89 -15.46
N GLY A 328 16.98 11.25 -15.07
CA GLY A 328 18.31 11.83 -15.16
C GLY A 328 18.79 12.58 -13.91
N GLY A 329 18.02 12.58 -12.82
CA GLY A 329 18.43 13.08 -11.50
C GLY A 329 18.33 14.60 -11.32
N ALA A 330 17.62 15.29 -12.21
CA ALA A 330 17.36 16.72 -12.03
C ALA A 330 16.35 16.93 -10.89
N PRO A 331 16.50 17.99 -10.07
CA PRO A 331 15.57 18.28 -8.98
C PRO A 331 14.10 18.42 -9.43
N ALA A 332 13.19 17.90 -8.61
CA ALA A 332 11.75 18.08 -8.72
C ALA A 332 11.19 18.78 -7.46
N ALA A 333 9.86 18.89 -7.35
CA ALA A 333 9.18 19.68 -6.31
C ALA A 333 9.70 19.43 -4.89
N PHE A 334 9.91 18.17 -4.49
CA PHE A 334 10.32 17.78 -3.14
C PHE A 334 11.79 17.33 -3.04
N TRP A 335 12.64 17.68 -4.02
CA TRP A 335 14.08 17.39 -4.00
C TRP A 335 14.78 17.76 -2.67
N ASN A 336 14.37 18.87 -2.06
CA ASN A 336 14.97 19.39 -0.83
C ASN A 336 14.14 19.09 0.43
N LEU A 337 13.10 18.26 0.37
CA LEU A 337 12.22 18.01 1.52
C LEU A 337 12.97 17.48 2.75
N ARG A 338 14.01 16.66 2.51
CA ARG A 338 14.94 16.16 3.55
C ARG A 338 15.70 17.23 4.34
N GLN A 339 15.67 18.49 3.91
CA GLN A 339 16.35 19.60 4.60
C GLN A 339 15.45 20.31 5.62
N LEU A 340 14.17 19.97 5.65
CA LEU A 340 13.27 20.47 6.69
C LEU A 340 13.71 19.95 8.06
N THR A 341 13.23 20.63 9.10
CA THR A 341 13.42 20.28 10.51
C THR A 341 12.17 20.66 11.28
N PRO A 342 11.90 20.01 12.44
CA PRO A 342 10.80 20.42 13.30
C PRO A 342 10.85 21.91 13.62
N GLY A 343 9.74 22.60 13.40
CA GLY A 343 9.62 24.06 13.51
C GLY A 343 9.58 24.81 12.17
N ASP A 344 10.00 24.20 11.07
CA ASP A 344 9.88 24.83 9.74
C ASP A 344 8.41 24.98 9.35
N ARG A 345 8.07 26.07 8.64
CA ARG A 345 6.70 26.40 8.22
C ARG A 345 6.41 25.95 6.79
N VAL A 346 5.20 25.48 6.58
CA VAL A 346 4.63 25.07 5.29
C VAL A 346 3.29 25.78 5.13
N SER A 347 3.14 26.62 4.10
CA SER A 347 1.88 27.32 3.83
C SER A 347 1.11 26.65 2.70
N VAL A 348 -0.20 26.49 2.86
CA VAL A 348 -1.14 26.11 1.81
C VAL A 348 -2.04 27.29 1.51
N ILE A 349 -2.06 27.74 0.27
CA ILE A 349 -3.03 28.74 -0.20
C ILE A 349 -4.17 28.00 -0.85
N THR A 350 -5.38 28.24 -0.35
CA THR A 350 -6.60 27.64 -0.88
C THR A 350 -7.10 28.39 -2.11
N GLU A 351 -8.01 27.78 -2.88
CA GLU A 351 -8.68 28.42 -4.01
C GLU A 351 -9.50 29.66 -3.60
N ALA A 352 -9.90 29.75 -2.33
CA ALA A 352 -10.56 30.92 -1.75
C ALA A 352 -9.58 32.06 -1.40
N GLY A 353 -8.27 31.82 -1.52
CA GLY A 353 -7.22 32.78 -1.17
C GLY A 353 -6.85 32.83 0.31
N GLU A 354 -7.35 31.89 1.11
CA GLU A 354 -6.94 31.69 2.51
C GLU A 354 -5.56 31.06 2.56
N GLU A 355 -4.72 31.48 3.52
CA GLU A 355 -3.43 30.87 3.78
C GLU A 355 -3.51 30.08 5.09
N LEU A 356 -3.30 28.77 5.01
CA LEU A 356 -3.20 27.85 6.13
C LEU A 356 -1.73 27.58 6.41
N VAL A 357 -1.28 27.80 7.64
CA VAL A 357 0.13 27.59 8.01
C VAL A 357 0.26 26.34 8.85
N PHE A 358 1.06 25.40 8.37
CA PHE A 358 1.46 24.20 9.07
C PHE A 358 2.89 24.33 9.58
N GLN A 359 3.17 23.69 10.70
CA GLN A 359 4.52 23.57 11.25
C GLN A 359 4.97 22.11 11.18
N VAL A 360 6.17 21.87 10.67
CA VAL A 360 6.80 20.55 10.69
C VAL A 360 7.00 20.13 12.14
N THR A 361 6.54 18.93 12.48
CA THR A 361 6.67 18.35 13.82
C THR A 361 7.74 17.26 13.83
N GLU A 362 7.84 16.49 12.74
CA GLU A 362 8.72 15.34 12.63
C GLU A 362 9.06 15.07 11.16
N ILE A 363 10.24 14.50 10.92
CA ILE A 363 10.66 14.00 9.60
C ILE A 363 11.24 12.62 9.78
N GLU A 364 10.69 11.67 9.06
CA GLU A 364 11.11 10.28 9.10
C GLU A 364 11.32 9.72 7.70
N GLN A 365 12.15 8.69 7.62
CA GLN A 365 12.40 7.92 6.41
C GLN A 365 12.13 6.46 6.69
N PHE A 366 11.32 5.84 5.83
CA PHE A 366 10.92 4.44 5.94
C PHE A 366 11.32 3.70 4.68
N HIS A 367 11.63 2.41 4.81
CA HIS A 367 11.65 1.54 3.63
C HIS A 367 10.24 1.50 3.02
N VAL A 368 10.12 1.46 1.69
CA VAL A 368 8.83 1.61 0.99
C VAL A 368 7.79 0.56 1.42
N ASN A 369 8.24 -0.65 1.77
CA ASN A 369 7.37 -1.73 2.26
C ASN A 369 6.98 -1.63 3.74
N ASN A 370 7.61 -0.72 4.50
CA ASN A 370 7.47 -0.60 5.95
C ASN A 370 6.99 0.80 6.37
N ALA A 371 6.48 1.60 5.44
CA ALA A 371 5.95 2.92 5.76
C ALA A 371 4.70 2.78 6.65
N PRO A 372 4.60 3.52 7.77
CA PRO A 372 3.49 3.38 8.71
C PRO A 372 2.23 4.05 8.14
N THR A 373 1.48 3.32 7.32
CA THR A 373 0.28 3.82 6.62
C THR A 373 -0.75 4.41 7.58
N SER A 374 -0.96 3.83 8.75
CA SER A 374 -1.86 4.35 9.79
C SER A 374 -1.41 5.73 10.34
N LYS A 375 -0.11 5.98 10.46
CA LYS A 375 0.42 7.28 10.88
C LYS A 375 0.33 8.32 9.76
N ILE A 376 0.47 7.88 8.51
CA ILE A 376 0.50 8.76 7.33
C ILE A 376 -0.91 9.13 6.85
N PHE A 377 -1.85 8.18 6.85
CA PHE A 377 -3.18 8.31 6.25
C PHE A 377 -4.33 8.04 7.24
N GLY A 378 -4.04 7.45 8.41
CA GLY A 378 -5.07 7.07 9.37
C GLY A 378 -5.74 8.25 10.06
N ARG A 379 -6.70 7.96 10.93
CA ARG A 379 -7.50 8.96 11.64
C ARG A 379 -6.64 9.80 12.60
N SER A 380 -7.01 11.07 12.75
CA SER A 380 -6.41 12.00 13.71
C SER A 380 -7.45 13.04 14.13
N ASP A 381 -7.45 13.42 15.39
CA ASP A 381 -8.28 14.53 15.91
C ASP A 381 -7.59 15.90 15.72
N GLU A 382 -6.32 15.90 15.30
CA GLU A 382 -5.54 17.09 14.93
C GLU A 382 -5.70 17.41 13.44
N ARG A 383 -5.39 18.65 13.04
CA ARG A 383 -5.38 19.10 11.64
C ARG A 383 -3.97 18.96 11.07
N ASN A 384 -3.64 17.76 10.62
CA ASN A 384 -2.31 17.44 10.12
C ASN A 384 -2.23 17.47 8.60
N MET A 385 -1.02 17.70 8.10
CA MET A 385 -0.68 17.49 6.70
C MET A 385 0.68 16.79 6.59
N ASN A 386 0.73 15.69 5.86
CA ASN A 386 1.91 14.85 5.70
C ASN A 386 2.46 15.03 4.28
N LEU A 387 3.70 15.54 4.17
CA LEU A 387 4.39 15.71 2.91
C LEU A 387 5.23 14.48 2.60
N ILE A 388 5.04 13.87 1.43
CA ILE A 388 5.59 12.55 1.10
C ILE A 388 6.43 12.66 -0.18
N THR A 389 7.62 12.08 -0.17
CA THR A 389 8.47 11.97 -1.37
C THR A 389 9.28 10.67 -1.39
N CYS A 390 9.81 10.32 -2.56
CA CYS A 390 10.79 9.25 -2.72
C CYS A 390 12.10 9.57 -1.98
N ALA A 391 12.78 8.57 -1.45
CA ALA A 391 14.05 8.72 -0.73
C ALA A 391 14.93 7.47 -0.85
N GLY A 392 16.13 7.51 -0.29
CA GLY A 392 17.03 6.35 -0.30
C GLY A 392 17.69 6.12 -1.66
N ASN A 393 17.89 4.86 -2.02
CA ASN A 393 18.57 4.47 -3.25
C ASN A 393 17.58 4.10 -4.35
N TRP A 394 17.94 4.41 -5.58
CA TRP A 394 17.21 3.90 -6.74
C TRP A 394 17.42 2.38 -6.86
N ASP A 395 16.36 1.62 -6.66
CA ASP A 395 16.37 0.19 -6.89
C ASP A 395 15.97 -0.09 -8.34
N HIS A 396 16.96 -0.53 -9.14
CA HIS A 396 16.75 -0.86 -10.55
C HIS A 396 15.81 -2.06 -10.78
N SER A 397 15.66 -2.95 -9.79
CA SER A 397 14.73 -4.07 -9.85
C SER A 397 13.30 -3.63 -9.55
N MET A 398 13.11 -2.67 -8.63
CA MET A 398 11.77 -2.15 -8.31
C MET A 398 11.35 -1.02 -9.27
N GLY A 399 12.30 -0.41 -9.99
CA GLY A 399 12.03 0.74 -10.85
C GLY A 399 11.62 1.99 -10.06
N MET A 400 12.02 2.06 -8.79
CA MET A 400 11.64 3.11 -7.85
C MET A 400 12.71 3.26 -6.77
N TYR A 401 12.58 4.33 -5.99
CA TYR A 401 13.34 4.52 -4.77
C TYR A 401 12.86 3.57 -3.65
N ASP A 402 13.82 2.96 -2.95
CA ASP A 402 13.59 1.96 -1.90
C ASP A 402 13.04 2.53 -0.58
N GLN A 403 13.06 3.86 -0.42
CA GLN A 403 12.55 4.54 0.76
C GLN A 403 11.51 5.62 0.43
N ARG A 404 10.78 6.03 1.46
CA ARG A 404 9.89 7.18 1.49
C ARG A 404 10.30 8.11 2.62
N LEU A 405 10.41 9.39 2.31
CA LEU A 405 10.57 10.44 3.31
C LEU A 405 9.20 11.08 3.56
N VAL A 406 8.84 11.19 4.82
CA VAL A 406 7.60 11.83 5.27
C VAL A 406 7.96 12.96 6.22
N ALA A 407 7.51 14.18 5.91
CA ALA A 407 7.51 15.28 6.85
C ALA A 407 6.08 15.44 7.40
N TYR A 408 5.94 15.16 8.70
CA TYR A 408 4.68 15.34 9.42
C TYR A 408 4.54 16.81 9.82
N THR A 409 3.35 17.36 9.62
CA THR A 409 3.05 18.76 9.97
C THR A 409 1.70 18.87 10.63
N THR A 410 1.53 19.90 11.47
CA THR A 410 0.27 20.22 12.14
C THR A 410 -0.07 21.69 11.88
N LEU A 411 -1.36 21.99 11.65
CA LEU A 411 -1.85 23.35 11.44
C LEU A 411 -1.59 24.20 12.69
N VAL A 412 -1.08 25.42 12.49
CA VAL A 412 -0.76 26.36 13.58
C VAL A 412 -1.40 27.74 13.41
N ASP A 413 -1.66 28.20 12.19
CA ASP A 413 -2.31 29.49 11.91
C ASP A 413 -3.30 29.38 10.74
#